data_AF-A0A7R9UPQ5-F1
#
_entry.id   AF-A0A7R9UPQ5-F1
#
_cell.length_a   1.000
_cell.length_b   1.000
_cell.length_c   1.000
_cell.angle_alpha   90.00
_cell.angle_beta   90.00
_cell.angle_gamma   90.00
#
_symmetry.space_group_name_H-M   'P 1'
#
loop_
_entity.id
_entity.type
_entity.pdbx_description
1 polymer ?
#
loop_
_entity_poly.entity_id
_entity_poly.type
_entity_poly.pdbx_seq_one_letter_code
_entity_poly.pdbx_strand_id
1 'polypeptide(L)'
;DELLYEHVITVSLGGRYKTYCSNVGRTYIINPTNAQQKEYTALLAARSALIAALVPGAIAADAAAAAFDAVSRGPHGSPELATKLGKTLGFATGLEFRDSAFVLSAKNTRPLRAGMTLALTLGLE
;
A
#
# COMPACT_ATOMS: atom_id res chain seq x y z
N ASP A 1 -12.84 22.58 -25.77
CA ASP A 1 -13.27 21.35 -25.09
C ASP A 1 -12.26 20.25 -25.32
N GLU A 2 -11.19 20.24 -24.53
CA GLU A 2 -10.26 19.11 -24.47
C GLU A 2 -10.96 17.98 -23.70
N LEU A 3 -11.43 16.99 -24.44
CA LEU A 3 -11.97 15.74 -23.89
C LEU A 3 -10.89 15.09 -23.03
N LEU A 4 -11.26 14.73 -21.78
CA LEU A 4 -10.40 14.05 -20.81
C LEU A 4 -9.80 12.77 -21.45
N TYR A 5 -8.50 12.81 -21.77
CA TYR A 5 -7.75 11.66 -22.26
C TYR A 5 -7.67 10.56 -21.19
N GLU A 6 -7.22 9.36 -21.58
CA GLU A 6 -6.92 8.25 -20.66
C GLU A 6 -5.91 8.71 -19.60
N HIS A 7 -6.41 9.05 -18.41
CA HIS A 7 -5.61 9.62 -17.34
C HIS A 7 -5.71 8.79 -16.08
N VAL A 8 -4.54 8.49 -15.50
CA VAL A 8 -4.40 7.92 -14.16
C VAL A 8 -4.05 9.08 -13.23
N ILE A 9 -4.97 9.45 -12.34
CA ILE A 9 -4.80 10.54 -11.39
C ILE A 9 -4.60 9.93 -10.01
N THR A 10 -3.43 10.15 -9.42
CA THR A 10 -3.13 9.76 -8.04
C THR A 10 -3.22 10.99 -7.13
N VAL A 11 -3.92 10.84 -6.01
CA VAL A 11 -4.11 11.88 -5.00
C VAL A 11 -3.68 11.34 -3.66
N SER A 12 -2.80 12.07 -2.97
CA SER A 12 -2.43 11.79 -1.58
C SER A 12 -2.72 13.02 -0.73
N LEU A 13 -3.42 12.82 0.39
CA LEU A 13 -3.82 13.86 1.32
C LEU A 13 -3.50 13.42 2.75
N GLY A 14 -2.88 14.30 3.53
CA GLY A 14 -2.59 14.09 4.94
C GLY A 14 -3.27 15.14 5.80
N GLY A 15 -3.71 14.74 6.99
CA GLY A 15 -4.27 15.63 8.00
C GLY A 15 -3.53 15.48 9.32
N ARG A 16 -3.43 16.57 10.10
CA ARG A 16 -2.83 16.55 11.43
C ARG A 16 -3.81 17.12 12.45
N TYR A 17 -4.16 16.34 13.47
CA TYR A 17 -5.07 16.76 14.54
C TYR A 17 -4.40 16.60 15.90
N LYS A 18 -4.36 17.69 16.67
CA LYS A 18 -3.67 17.74 17.97
C LYS A 18 -2.28 17.09 17.91
N THR A 19 -1.49 17.50 16.91
CA THR A 19 -0.14 17.00 16.57
C THR A 19 -0.02 15.55 16.08
N TYR A 20 -1.09 14.76 16.01
CA TYR A 20 -1.09 13.40 15.43
C TYR A 20 -1.43 13.41 13.94
N CYS A 21 -0.66 12.69 13.14
CA CYS A 21 -0.75 12.61 11.69
C CYS A 21 -1.70 11.50 11.22
N SER A 22 -2.25 11.70 10.02
CA SER A 22 -3.04 10.74 9.26
C SER A 22 -2.73 10.89 7.76
N ASN A 23 -2.96 9.84 6.99
CA ASN A 23 -2.69 9.84 5.54
C ASN A 23 -3.74 9.04 4.78
N VAL A 24 -4.13 9.52 3.60
CA VAL A 24 -5.00 8.80 2.67
C VAL A 24 -4.51 9.01 1.23
N GLY A 25 -4.45 7.93 0.46
CA GLY A 25 -4.14 7.94 -0.97
C GLY A 25 -5.24 7.28 -1.79
N ARG A 26 -5.56 7.84 -2.97
CA ARG A 26 -6.51 7.29 -3.93
C ARG A 26 -6.02 7.45 -5.36
N THR A 27 -6.39 6.52 -6.22
CA THR A 27 -6.15 6.57 -7.65
C THR A 27 -7.49 6.59 -8.36
N TYR A 28 -7.67 7.54 -9.27
CA TYR A 28 -8.82 7.64 -10.16
C TYR A 28 -8.32 7.37 -11.57
N ILE A 29 -8.95 6.43 -12.28
CA ILE A 29 -8.57 6.07 -13.64
C ILE A 29 -9.73 6.45 -14.55
N ILE A 30 -9.49 7.41 -15.44
CA ILE A 30 -10.47 7.88 -16.42
C ILE A 30 -10.31 7.00 -17.67
N ASN A 31 -11.40 6.34 -18.09
CA ASN A 31 -11.42 5.40 -19.22
C ASN A 31 -10.34 4.30 -19.08
N PRO A 32 -10.40 3.45 -18.03
CA PRO A 32 -9.37 2.45 -17.79
C PRO A 32 -9.31 1.41 -18.91
N THR A 33 -8.10 1.05 -19.33
CA THR A 33 -7.87 -0.15 -20.13
C THR A 33 -8.09 -1.41 -19.28
N ASN A 34 -8.34 -2.55 -19.94
CA ASN A 34 -8.45 -3.85 -19.25
C ASN A 34 -7.20 -4.17 -18.41
N ALA A 35 -6.02 -3.75 -18.87
CA ALA A 35 -4.77 -3.91 -18.13
C ALA A 35 -4.78 -3.09 -16.84
N GLN A 36 -5.08 -1.79 -16.92
CA GLN A 36 -5.16 -0.90 -15.75
C GLN A 36 -6.20 -1.37 -14.72
N GLN A 37 -7.36 -1.87 -15.18
CA GLN A 37 -8.37 -2.40 -14.27
C GLN A 37 -7.88 -3.67 -13.55
N LYS A 38 -7.20 -4.57 -14.27
CA LYS A 38 -6.58 -5.77 -13.69
C LYS A 38 -5.50 -5.41 -12.67
N GLU A 39 -4.60 -4.50 -13.02
CA GLU A 39 -3.50 -4.04 -12.15
C GLU A 39 -4.04 -3.37 -10.88
N TYR A 40 -5.03 -2.48 -11.01
CA TYR A 40 -5.67 -1.84 -9.87
C TYR A 40 -6.37 -2.86 -8.96
N THR A 41 -7.04 -3.86 -9.54
CA THR A 41 -7.68 -4.94 -8.78
C THR A 41 -6.64 -5.78 -8.04
N ALA A 42 -5.50 -6.08 -8.66
CA ALA A 42 -4.38 -6.77 -8.00
C ALA A 42 -3.82 -5.95 -6.82
N LEU A 43 -3.68 -4.63 -7.00
CA LEU A 43 -3.22 -3.73 -5.93
C LEU A 43 -4.20 -3.67 -4.75
N LEU A 44 -5.52 -3.69 -5.01
CA LEU A 44 -6.55 -3.78 -3.96
C LEU A 44 -6.50 -5.11 -3.20
N ALA A 45 -6.28 -6.22 -3.91
CA ALA A 45 -6.10 -7.53 -3.28
C ALA A 45 -4.86 -7.55 -2.38
N ALA A 46 -3.75 -6.97 -2.84
CA ALA A 46 -2.52 -6.85 -2.04
C ALA A 46 -2.69 -5.98 -0.80
N ARG A 47 -3.39 -4.85 -0.91
CA ARG A 47 -3.74 -4.01 0.25
C ARG A 47 -4.58 -4.79 1.26
N SER A 48 -5.53 -5.59 0.79
CA SER A 48 -6.41 -6.40 1.65
C SER A 48 -5.63 -7.50 2.36
N ALA A 49 -4.74 -8.20 1.65
CA ALA A 49 -3.85 -9.22 2.21
C ALA A 49 -2.90 -8.61 3.26
N LEU A 50 -2.33 -7.44 2.98
CA LEU A 50 -1.50 -6.71 3.95
C LEU A 50 -2.30 -6.42 5.23
N ILE A 51 -3.48 -5.82 5.11
CA ILE A 51 -4.32 -5.48 6.28
C ILE A 51 -4.65 -6.73 7.10
N ALA A 52 -4.98 -7.84 6.45
CA ALA A 52 -5.28 -9.10 7.14
C ALA A 52 -4.07 -9.67 7.90
N ALA A 53 -2.85 -9.45 7.40
CA ALA A 53 -1.62 -9.90 8.03
C ALA A 53 -1.11 -8.96 9.14
N LEU A 54 -1.65 -7.74 9.26
CA LEU A 54 -1.25 -6.74 10.26
C LEU A 54 -1.93 -7.00 11.61
N VAL A 55 -1.58 -8.12 12.25
CA VAL A 55 -2.09 -8.52 13.58
C VAL A 55 -1.00 -8.42 14.66
N PRO A 56 -1.35 -8.19 15.93
CA PRO A 56 -0.37 -8.19 17.02
C PRO A 56 0.46 -9.48 17.06
N GLY A 57 1.77 -9.34 17.20
CA GLY A 57 2.73 -10.45 17.21
C GLY A 57 3.25 -10.87 15.83
N ALA A 58 2.57 -10.51 14.73
CA ALA A 58 3.07 -10.81 13.38
C ALA A 58 4.33 -10.02 13.06
N ILE A 59 5.24 -10.63 12.30
CA ILE A 59 6.48 -9.98 11.85
C ILE A 59 6.16 -9.06 10.67
N ALA A 60 6.66 -7.82 10.70
CA ALA A 60 6.37 -6.83 9.66
C ALA A 60 6.81 -7.28 8.25
N ALA A 61 7.91 -8.01 8.13
CA ALA A 61 8.38 -8.60 6.88
C ALA A 61 7.39 -9.65 6.34
N ASP A 62 6.79 -10.47 7.20
CA ASP A 62 5.81 -11.48 6.79
C ASP A 62 4.51 -10.82 6.31
N ALA A 63 4.07 -9.76 6.99
CA ALA A 63 2.93 -8.96 6.53
C ALA A 63 3.20 -8.30 5.18
N ALA A 64 4.42 -7.80 4.96
CA ALA A 64 4.82 -7.28 3.66
C ALA A 64 4.84 -8.38 2.58
N ALA A 65 5.37 -9.56 2.90
CA ALA A 65 5.41 -10.71 2.00
C ALA A 65 3.99 -11.12 1.56
N ALA A 66 3.01 -11.09 2.45
CA ALA A 66 1.61 -11.38 2.10
C ALA A 66 1.07 -10.46 0.99
N ALA A 67 1.47 -9.18 0.98
CA ALA A 67 1.09 -8.25 -0.08
C ALA A 67 1.80 -8.55 -1.41
N PHE A 68 3.12 -8.80 -1.38
CA PHE A 68 3.89 -9.19 -2.57
C PHE A 68 3.36 -10.49 -3.17
N ASP A 69 3.02 -11.45 -2.32
CA ASP A 69 2.45 -12.73 -2.72
C ASP A 69 1.07 -12.58 -3.37
N ALA A 70 0.24 -11.69 -2.84
CA ALA A 70 -1.05 -11.38 -3.44
C ALA A 70 -0.93 -10.72 -4.83
N VAL A 71 0.05 -9.84 -5.04
CA VAL A 71 0.33 -9.28 -6.38
C VAL A 71 0.98 -10.30 -7.31
N SER A 72 1.83 -11.19 -6.78
CA SER A 72 2.60 -12.13 -7.60
C SER A 72 1.78 -13.34 -8.06
N ARG A 73 0.99 -13.92 -7.13
CA ARG A 73 0.29 -15.19 -7.30
C ARG A 73 -1.22 -15.08 -7.23
N GLY A 74 -1.76 -13.88 -6.98
CA GLY A 74 -3.20 -13.66 -6.91
C GLY A 74 -3.88 -13.73 -8.30
N PRO A 75 -5.23 -13.80 -8.35
CA PRO A 75 -5.99 -14.02 -9.59
C PRO A 75 -5.76 -12.95 -10.67
N HIS A 76 -5.49 -11.71 -10.26
CA HIS A 76 -5.21 -10.59 -11.16
C HIS A 76 -3.72 -10.21 -11.18
N GLY A 77 -2.91 -10.98 -10.46
CA GLY A 77 -1.49 -10.74 -10.26
C GLY A 77 -0.61 -11.32 -11.36
N SER A 78 0.67 -11.00 -11.28
CA SER A 78 1.76 -11.70 -11.98
C SER A 78 3.09 -11.44 -11.27
N PRO A 79 4.10 -12.32 -11.46
CA PRO A 79 5.44 -12.06 -10.95
C PRO A 79 6.04 -10.76 -11.49
N GLU A 80 5.76 -10.42 -12.75
CA GLU A 80 6.18 -9.15 -13.35
C GLU A 80 5.56 -7.96 -12.63
N LEU A 81 4.25 -8.00 -12.37
CA LEU A 81 3.53 -6.94 -11.65
C LEU A 81 4.04 -6.77 -10.22
N ALA A 82 4.46 -7.87 -9.57
CA ALA A 82 5.05 -7.81 -8.25
C ALA A 82 6.40 -7.06 -8.22
N THR A 83 7.16 -7.05 -9.33
CA THR A 83 8.40 -6.26 -9.43
C THR A 83 8.15 -4.76 -9.49
N LYS A 84 6.95 -4.36 -9.94
CA LYS A 84 6.47 -2.98 -9.99
C LYS A 84 5.90 -2.49 -8.66
N LEU A 85 5.64 -3.40 -7.70
CA LEU A 85 5.14 -3.01 -6.39
C LEU A 85 6.24 -2.28 -5.61
N GLY A 86 5.89 -1.13 -5.02
CA GLY A 86 6.81 -0.36 -4.19
C GLY A 86 7.49 -1.21 -3.10
N LYS A 87 8.80 -1.02 -2.92
CA LYS A 87 9.63 -1.79 -1.96
C LYS A 87 9.21 -1.60 -0.49
N THR A 88 8.52 -0.51 -0.20
CA THR A 88 7.97 -0.18 1.13
C THR A 88 6.47 -0.04 1.02
N LEU A 89 5.74 -0.70 1.90
CA LEU A 89 4.28 -0.78 1.86
C LEU A 89 3.58 0.13 2.88
N GLY A 90 4.36 1.01 3.52
CA GLY A 90 3.90 1.91 4.56
C GLY A 90 4.92 2.10 5.67
N PHE A 91 4.49 2.76 6.74
CA PHE A 91 5.32 3.07 7.91
C PHE A 91 4.45 3.35 9.13
N ALA A 92 5.04 3.26 10.32
CA ALA A 92 4.38 3.75 11.52
C ALA A 92 4.25 5.28 11.48
N THR A 93 3.14 5.76 12.03
CA THR A 93 2.79 7.18 12.08
C THR A 93 2.20 7.52 13.45
N GLY A 94 2.19 8.79 13.79
CA GLY A 94 1.72 9.28 15.08
C GLY A 94 2.01 10.78 15.19
N LEU A 95 2.79 11.20 16.18
CA LEU A 95 3.26 12.58 16.28
C LEU A 95 4.11 12.98 15.06
N GLU A 96 4.97 12.06 14.62
CA GLU A 96 5.71 12.14 13.38
C GLU A 96 4.86 11.57 12.24
N PHE A 97 4.94 12.19 11.06
CA PHE A 97 4.25 11.67 9.88
C PHE A 97 4.76 10.29 9.50
N ARG A 98 6.09 10.12 9.50
CA ARG A 98 6.77 8.87 9.17
C ARG A 98 7.82 8.57 10.23
N ASP A 99 7.61 7.49 10.97
CA ASP A 99 8.62 6.91 11.83
C ASP A 99 9.53 6.00 10.99
N SER A 100 10.79 6.42 10.82
CA SER A 100 11.79 5.67 10.04
C SER A 100 12.26 4.40 10.74
N ALA A 101 12.06 4.28 12.06
CA ALA A 101 12.39 3.08 12.83
C ALA A 101 11.40 1.93 12.61
N PHE A 102 10.24 2.20 12.00
CA PHE A 102 9.25 1.18 11.68
C PHE A 102 8.65 1.38 10.28
N VAL A 103 9.41 0.98 9.26
CA VAL A 103 8.95 0.94 7.86
C VAL A 103 8.47 -0.48 7.51
N LEU A 104 7.31 -0.61 6.89
CA LEU A 104 6.82 -1.89 6.38
C LEU A 104 7.57 -2.26 5.11
N SER A 105 8.47 -3.23 5.20
CA SER A 105 9.27 -3.74 4.08
C SER A 105 9.71 -5.17 4.37
N ALA A 106 10.20 -5.86 3.33
CA ALA A 106 10.74 -7.23 3.46
C ALA A 106 11.94 -7.35 4.42
N LYS A 107 12.55 -6.24 4.83
CA LYS A 107 13.72 -6.24 5.74
C LYS A 107 13.36 -6.02 7.20
N ASN A 108 12.12 -5.64 7.51
CA ASN A 108 11.73 -5.30 8.87
C ASN A 108 11.26 -6.54 9.63
N THR A 109 12.13 -7.11 10.46
CA THR A 109 11.83 -8.30 11.26
C THR A 109 11.23 -7.98 12.64
N ARG A 110 10.83 -6.73 12.89
CA ARG A 110 10.21 -6.35 14.17
C ARG A 110 8.76 -6.87 14.25
N PRO A 111 8.32 -7.33 15.44
CA PRO A 111 6.95 -7.74 15.63
C PRO A 111 6.02 -6.52 15.74
N LEU A 112 4.83 -6.65 15.16
CA LEU A 112 3.73 -5.72 15.33
C LEU A 112 3.18 -5.80 16.76
N ARG A 113 2.78 -4.66 17.32
CA ARG A 113 2.22 -4.57 18.67
C ARG A 113 0.84 -3.94 18.62
N ALA A 114 -0.04 -4.38 19.52
CA ALA A 114 -1.33 -3.72 19.71
C ALA A 114 -1.12 -2.22 20.01
N GLY A 115 -1.94 -1.36 19.41
CA GLY A 115 -1.85 0.10 19.53
C GLY A 115 -0.92 0.79 18.52
N MET A 116 -0.17 0.04 17.70
CA MET A 116 0.57 0.65 16.59
C MET A 116 -0.40 1.28 15.57
N THR A 117 -0.04 2.46 15.07
CA THR A 117 -0.77 3.14 13.98
C THR A 117 0.13 3.17 12.76
N LEU A 118 -0.38 2.67 11.63
CA LEU A 118 0.38 2.52 10.40
C LEU A 118 -0.30 3.29 9.26
N ALA A 119 0.48 4.05 8.50
CA ALA A 119 0.06 4.61 7.22
C ALA A 119 0.49 3.64 6.11
N LEU A 120 -0.48 2.96 5.49
CA LEU A 120 -0.22 2.00 4.41
C LEU A 120 -0.15 2.72 3.06
N THR A 121 0.88 2.43 2.28
CA THR A 121 1.11 3.03 0.96
C THR A 121 1.52 1.93 -0.01
N LEU A 122 0.62 1.57 -0.92
CA LEU A 122 0.89 0.61 -1.97
C LEU A 122 0.64 1.28 -3.31
N GLY A 123 1.56 1.06 -4.26
CA GLY A 123 1.50 1.58 -5.61
C GLY A 123 2.30 0.69 -6.55
N LEU A 124 1.95 0.75 -7.83
CA LEU A 124 2.63 0.07 -8.92
C LEU A 124 3.37 1.12 -9.76
N GLU A 125 4.64 0.86 -10.08
CA GLU A 125 5.50 1.69 -10.93
C GLU A 125 5.58 1.19 -12.39
#